data_AF-A0A9E3LDJ0-F1
#
_entry.id   AF-A0A9E3LDJ0-F1
#
_cell.length_a   1.000
_cell.length_b   1.000
_cell.length_c   1.000
_cell.angle_alpha   90.00
_cell.angle_beta   90.00
_cell.angle_gamma   90.00
#
_symmetry.space_group_name_H-M   'P 1'
#
loop_
_entity.id
_entity.type
_entity.pdbx_description
1 polymer ?
#
loop_
_entity_poly.entity_id
_entity_poly.type
_entity_poly.pdbx_seq_one_letter_code
_entity_poly.pdbx_strand_id
1 'polypeptide(L)' 'TPLITAVGAAGADCLARAVLAGVLTAESVAGIPTYRDVVPGAFGGGPAGG' A
#
# COMPACT_ATOMS: atom_id res chain seq x y z
N THR A 1 -24.64 17.69 12.54
CA THR A 1 -23.49 16.76 12.40
C THR A 1 -23.20 16.22 10.97
N PRO A 2 -23.83 16.65 9.86
CA PRO A 2 -23.53 16.05 8.55
C PRO A 2 -22.13 16.41 8.04
N LEU A 3 -21.67 17.65 8.27
CA LEU A 3 -20.35 18.11 7.83
C LEU A 3 -19.20 17.33 8.50
N ILE A 4 -19.25 17.13 9.82
CA ILE A 4 -18.20 16.40 10.54
C ILE A 4 -18.13 14.93 10.10
N THR A 5 -19.29 14.33 9.76
CA THR A 5 -19.36 12.96 9.23
C THR A 5 -18.73 12.88 7.84
N ALA A 6 -19.04 13.83 6.96
CA ALA A 6 -18.47 13.88 5.61
C ALA A 6 -16.95 14.08 5.63
N VAL A 7 -16.44 14.97 6.50
CA VAL A 7 -15.00 15.18 6.69
C VAL A 7 -14.32 13.92 7.22
N GLY A 8 -14.93 13.24 8.20
CA GLY A 8 -14.41 11.97 8.73
C GLY A 8 -14.27 10.90 7.65
N ALA A 9 -15.30 10.72 6.82
CA ALA A 9 -15.28 9.76 5.71
C ALA A 9 -14.20 10.11 4.66
N ALA A 10 -14.10 11.39 4.28
CA ALA A 10 -13.08 11.85 3.34
C ALA A 10 -11.65 11.69 3.90
N GLY A 11 -11.46 11.95 5.20
CA GLY A 11 -10.18 11.74 5.88
C GLY A 11 -9.76 10.27 5.88
N ALA A 12 -10.72 9.35 6.13
CA ALA A 12 -10.46 7.92 6.10
C ALA A 12 -10.08 7.41 4.70
N ASP A 13 -10.78 7.86 3.65
CA ASP A 13 -10.45 7.52 2.26
C ASP A 13 -9.07 8.07 1.84
N CYS A 14 -8.78 9.32 2.20
CA CYS A 14 -7.48 9.94 1.96
C CYS A 14 -6.35 9.14 2.61
N LEU A 15 -6.51 8.76 3.88
CA LEU A 15 -5.52 7.96 4.59
C LEU A 15 -5.36 6.57 3.98
N ALA A 16 -6.46 5.90 3.63
CA ALA A 16 -6.40 4.59 3.00
C ALA A 16 -5.58 4.62 1.70
N ARG A 17 -5.81 5.63 0.84
CA ARG A 17 -5.03 5.79 -0.39
C ARG A 17 -3.57 6.12 -0.13
N ALA A 18 -3.29 6.99 0.83
CA ALA A 18 -1.91 7.36 1.18
C ALA A 18 -1.11 6.15 1.68
N VAL A 19 -1.70 5.31 2.54
CA VAL A 19 -1.08 4.09 3.04
C VAL A 19 -0.83 3.09 1.91
N LEU A 20 -1.82 2.86 1.05
CA LEU A 20 -1.64 1.96 -0.10
C LEU A 20 -0.53 2.47 -1.01
N ALA A 21 -0.51 3.76 -1.34
CA ALA A 21 0.55 4.33 -2.16
C ALA A 21 1.93 4.08 -1.53
N GLY A 22 2.10 4.38 -0.24
CA GLY A 22 3.37 4.19 0.47
C GLY A 22 3.86 2.74 0.50
N VAL A 23 2.96 1.79 0.81
CA VAL A 23 3.33 0.36 0.86
C VAL A 23 3.71 -0.18 -0.51
N LEU A 24 3.02 0.26 -1.56
CA LEU A 24 3.28 -0.18 -2.94
C LEU A 24 4.55 0.42 -3.54
N THR A 25 4.95 1.62 -3.10
CA THR A 25 6.17 2.29 -3.57
C THR A 25 7.38 2.06 -2.68
N ALA A 26 7.22 1.35 -1.56
CA ALA A 26 8.30 1.14 -0.60
C ALA A 26 9.51 0.45 -1.24
N GLU A 27 10.70 0.81 -0.77
CA GLU A 27 11.97 0.15 -1.12
C GLU A 27 12.48 -0.65 0.06
N SER A 28 13.11 -1.80 -0.23
CA SER A 28 13.70 -2.64 0.81
C SER A 28 14.92 -1.94 1.41
N VAL A 29 15.03 -1.95 2.73
CA VAL A 29 16.14 -1.34 3.47
C VAL A 29 16.64 -2.34 4.51
N ALA A 30 17.96 -2.42 4.69
CA ALA A 30 18.59 -3.33 5.65
C ALA A 30 18.18 -4.81 5.51
N GLY A 31 17.86 -5.25 4.29
CA GLY A 31 17.43 -6.63 4.01
C GLY A 31 15.99 -6.94 4.45
N ILE A 32 15.21 -5.94 4.86
CA ILE A 32 13.79 -6.11 5.21
C ILE A 32 12.97 -6.03 3.92
N PRO A 33 12.24 -7.09 3.54
CA PRO A 33 11.47 -7.10 2.30
C PRO A 33 10.26 -6.17 2.38
N THR A 34 9.91 -5.57 1.25
CA THR A 34 8.70 -4.76 1.08
C THR A 34 7.50 -5.64 0.74
N TYR A 35 6.30 -5.06 0.75
CA TYR A 35 5.09 -5.81 0.39
C TYR A 35 5.16 -6.42 -1.02
N ARG A 36 5.71 -5.68 -2.00
CA ARG A 36 5.90 -6.20 -3.36
C ARG A 36 6.89 -7.35 -3.43
N ASP A 37 7.89 -7.38 -2.54
CA ASP A 37 8.92 -8.43 -2.52
C ASP A 37 8.37 -9.75 -1.97
N VAL A 38 7.39 -9.70 -1.06
CA VAL A 38 6.80 -10.92 -0.46
C VAL A 38 5.70 -11.54 -1.33
N VAL A 39 5.06 -10.78 -2.21
CA VAL A 39 4.00 -11.27 -3.12
C VAL A 39 4.23 -10.79 -4.58
N PRO A 40 5.37 -11.13 -5.19
CA PRO A 40 5.74 -10.61 -6.51
C PRO A 40 4.76 -10.99 -7.63
N GLY A 41 4.09 -12.15 -7.49
CA GLY A 41 3.07 -12.61 -8.44
C GLY A 41 1.83 -11.72 -8.52
N ALA A 42 1.54 -10.93 -7.48
CA ALA A 42 0.44 -9.96 -7.50
C ALA A 42 0.77 -8.71 -8.35
N PHE A 43 2.04 -8.48 -8.67
CA PHE A 43 2.54 -7.29 -9.38
C PHE A 43 3.03 -7.58 -10.80
N GLY A 44 2.66 -8.74 -11.37
CA GLY A 44 3.07 -9.12 -12.73
C GLY A 44 4.51 -9.68 -12.82
N GLY A 45 5.13 -10.00 -11.69
CA GLY A 45 6.39 -10.76 -11.66
C GLY A 45 6.14 -12.24 -11.96
N GLY A 46 6.33 -12.63 -13.23
CA GLY A 46 6.51 -14.03 -13.64
C GLY A 46 7.77 -14.67 -13.01
N PRO A 47 7.94 -16.00 -13.13
CA PRO A 47 8.31 -16.88 -12.02
C PRO A 47 9.74 -16.71 -11.49
N ALA A 48 9.86 -16.36 -10.21
CA ALA A 48 11.03 -16.69 -9.41
C ALA A 48 10.88 -18.15 -8.91
N GLY A 49 11.21 -19.09 -9.80
CA GLY A 49 11.47 -20.49 -9.49
C GLY A 49 12.77 -20.89 -10.16
N GLY A 50 13.87 -20.73 -9.43
CA GLY A 50 15.24 -21.10 -9.76
C GLY A 50 16.11 -21.00 -8.52
#